data_AF-A0A1Y1UE60-F1
#
_entry.id   AF-A0A1Y1UE60-F1
#
_cell.length_a   1.000
_cell.length_b   1.000
_cell.length_c   1.000
_cell.angle_alpha   90.00
_cell.angle_beta   90.00
_cell.angle_gamma   90.00
#
_symmetry.space_group_name_H-M   'P 1'
#
loop_
_entity.id
_entity.type
_entity.pdbx_description
1 polymer ?
#
loop_
_entity_poly.entity_id
_entity_poly.type
_entity_poly.pdbx_seq_one_letter_code
_entity_poly.pdbx_strand_id
1 'polypeptide(L)'
;MDRQLEPPLLIRTVGHAHRISTLDTYNHLSSFIMHLPPSTSRTQIERVTDALGVECGVVDVTEEERREKERARRREEKRKLKRLQREAEAAEAEAAEASEKEGAQVEEEEERKDVLDEEDEMEGGVGDGDVTMDDRGDVEYGDVVDEDEDEPDNDDQGLGQDDSDE
;
A
#
# COMPACT_ATOMS: atom_id res chain seq x y z
N MET A 1 -16.23 -15.35 13.50
CA MET A 1 -16.13 -16.79 13.81
C MET A 1 -14.65 -17.11 13.94
N ASP A 2 -14.13 -17.06 15.17
CA ASP A 2 -12.74 -17.43 15.43
C ASP A 2 -12.56 -18.90 15.05
N ARG A 3 -11.80 -19.16 13.99
CA ARG A 3 -11.45 -20.54 13.64
C ARG A 3 -10.60 -21.09 14.77
N GLN A 4 -11.20 -21.96 15.57
CA GLN A 4 -10.51 -22.72 16.59
C GLN A 4 -9.38 -23.49 15.89
N LEU A 5 -8.12 -23.15 16.22
CA LEU A 5 -6.95 -23.78 15.61
C LEU A 5 -7.00 -25.29 15.88
N GLU A 6 -6.65 -26.08 14.87
CA GLU A 6 -6.56 -27.53 14.96
C GLU A 6 -5.69 -27.95 16.16
N PRO A 7 -5.93 -29.14 16.76
CA PRO A 7 -5.13 -29.62 17.88
C PRO A 7 -3.63 -29.61 17.53
N PRO A 8 -2.74 -29.35 18.51
CA PRO A 8 -1.32 -29.19 18.24
C PRO A 8 -0.73 -30.42 17.56
N LEU A 9 0.03 -30.19 16.49
CA LEU A 9 0.74 -31.25 15.76
C LEU A 9 1.81 -31.87 16.65
N LEU A 10 1.74 -33.19 16.86
CA LEU A 10 2.75 -33.93 17.60
C LEU A 10 3.91 -34.32 16.66
N ILE A 11 4.99 -33.53 16.67
CA ILE A 11 6.22 -33.85 15.95
C ILE A 11 7.06 -34.82 16.79
N ARG A 12 7.34 -36.02 16.28
CA ARG A 12 8.22 -37.01 16.91
C ARG A 12 9.53 -37.12 16.13
N THR A 13 10.65 -36.95 16.80
CA THR A 13 11.99 -37.16 16.21
C THR A 13 12.23 -38.64 15.98
N VAL A 14 12.47 -39.05 14.73
CA VAL A 14 12.80 -40.43 14.38
C VAL A 14 14.27 -40.76 14.66
N GLY A 15 15.14 -39.74 14.72
CA GLY A 15 16.57 -39.90 14.96
C GLY A 15 17.25 -38.60 15.43
N HIS A 16 18.57 -38.63 15.52
CA HIS A 16 19.39 -37.48 15.90
C HIS A 16 19.51 -36.49 14.74
N ALA A 17 19.60 -35.20 15.05
CA ALA A 17 19.83 -34.18 14.03
C ALA A 17 21.24 -34.34 13.43
N HIS A 18 21.33 -34.32 12.09
CA HIS A 18 22.59 -34.36 11.37
C HIS A 18 22.93 -32.98 10.83
N ARG A 19 24.19 -32.56 10.99
CA ARG A 19 24.71 -31.38 10.29
C ARG A 19 24.95 -31.75 8.83
N ILE A 20 24.46 -30.91 7.93
CA ILE A 20 24.69 -31.02 6.49
C ILE A 20 25.74 -30.00 6.06
N SER A 21 26.44 -30.27 4.95
CA SER A 21 27.43 -29.34 4.40
C SER A 21 26.75 -28.12 3.79
N THR A 22 27.50 -27.02 3.62
CA THR A 22 27.01 -25.80 2.96
C THR A 22 26.58 -26.08 1.52
N LEU A 23 27.36 -26.87 0.79
CA LEU A 23 27.04 -27.29 -0.58
C LEU A 23 25.77 -28.12 -0.66
N ASP A 24 25.58 -29.09 0.25
CA ASP A 24 24.34 -29.89 0.30
C ASP A 24 23.14 -29.03 0.68
N THR A 25 23.34 -28.05 1.58
CA THR A 25 22.31 -27.08 1.96
C THR A 25 21.88 -26.25 0.75
N TYR A 26 22.84 -25.73 -0.02
CA TYR A 26 22.57 -25.01 -1.27
C TYR A 26 21.76 -25.85 -2.26
N ASN A 27 22.16 -27.10 -2.49
CA ASN A 27 21.46 -28.01 -3.42
C ASN A 27 20.02 -28.34 -2.97
N HIS A 28 19.81 -28.51 -1.66
CA HIS A 28 18.47 -28.73 -1.11
C HIS A 28 17.59 -27.49 -1.25
N LEU A 29 18.11 -26.30 -0.94
CA LEU A 29 17.34 -25.06 -1.02
C LEU A 29 17.03 -24.67 -2.46
N SER A 30 17.97 -24.83 -3.40
CA SER A 30 17.75 -24.53 -4.82
C SER A 30 16.60 -25.35 -5.41
N SER A 31 16.51 -26.63 -5.02
CA SER A 31 15.43 -27.54 -5.42
C SER A 31 14.11 -27.20 -4.72
N PHE A 32 14.16 -26.83 -3.44
CA PHE A 32 12.99 -26.52 -2.64
C PHE A 32 12.27 -25.24 -3.12
N ILE A 33 13.02 -24.18 -3.45
CA ILE A 33 12.47 -22.89 -3.93
C ILE A 33 11.55 -23.07 -5.14
N MET A 34 11.90 -23.97 -6.06
CA MET A 34 11.12 -24.20 -7.29
C MET A 34 9.69 -24.67 -7.02
N HIS A 35 9.44 -25.27 -5.86
CA HIS A 35 8.14 -25.81 -5.47
C HIS A 35 7.34 -24.83 -4.59
N LEU A 36 7.92 -23.70 -4.18
CA LEU A 36 7.25 -22.73 -3.31
C LEU A 36 6.41 -21.73 -4.11
N PRO A 37 5.19 -21.39 -3.66
CA PRO A 37 4.43 -20.29 -4.23
C PRO A 37 5.15 -18.94 -3.98
N PRO A 38 4.89 -17.92 -4.81
CA PRO A 38 5.41 -16.58 -4.59
C PRO A 38 4.93 -16.05 -3.23
N SER A 39 5.88 -15.83 -2.33
CA SER A 39 5.65 -15.38 -0.95
C SER A 39 6.89 -14.66 -0.42
N THR A 40 6.74 -13.90 0.66
CA THR A 40 7.87 -13.21 1.32
C THR A 40 8.90 -14.21 1.84
N SER A 41 8.45 -15.33 2.44
CA SER A 41 9.30 -16.42 2.90
C SER A 41 10.09 -17.05 1.75
N ARG A 42 9.47 -17.25 0.58
CA ARG A 42 10.18 -17.73 -0.61
C ARG A 42 11.32 -16.79 -1.00
N THR A 43 11.08 -15.48 -1.04
CA THR A 43 12.13 -14.50 -1.38
C THR A 43 13.26 -14.46 -0.34
N GLN A 44 12.96 -14.65 0.94
CA GLN A 44 13.99 -14.77 1.98
C GLN A 44 14.86 -16.02 1.75
N ILE A 45 14.24 -17.16 1.43
CA ILE A 45 14.97 -18.40 1.14
C ILE A 45 15.80 -18.25 -0.15
N GLU A 46 15.28 -17.58 -1.18
CA GLU A 46 16.03 -17.24 -2.40
C GLU A 46 17.30 -16.44 -2.08
N ARG A 47 17.22 -15.41 -1.24
CA ARG A 47 18.40 -14.62 -0.81
C ARG A 47 19.43 -15.47 -0.06
N VAL A 48 18.98 -16.29 0.89
CA VAL A 48 19.88 -17.19 1.63
C VAL A 48 20.54 -18.19 0.68
N THR A 49 19.81 -18.69 -0.30
CA THR A 49 20.35 -19.65 -1.28
C THR A 49 21.34 -19.00 -2.23
N ASP A 50 21.09 -17.77 -2.67
CA ASP A 50 22.03 -17.00 -3.49
C ASP A 50 23.33 -16.74 -2.71
N ALA A 51 23.25 -16.29 -1.46
CA ALA A 51 24.42 -16.08 -0.59
C ALA A 51 25.23 -17.37 -0.36
N LEU A 52 24.55 -18.49 -0.09
CA LEU A 52 25.19 -19.81 0.02
C LEU A 52 25.81 -20.26 -1.32
N GLY A 53 25.18 -19.91 -2.43
CA GLY A 53 25.70 -20.18 -3.78
C GLY A 53 27.01 -19.44 -4.04
N VAL A 54 27.13 -18.19 -3.59
CA VAL A 54 28.37 -17.41 -3.66
C VAL A 54 29.43 -17.99 -2.73
N GLU A 55 29.08 -18.32 -1.48
CA GLU A 55 30.01 -18.94 -0.52
C GLU A 55 30.58 -20.26 -1.04
N CYS A 56 29.75 -21.07 -1.70
CA CYS A 56 30.15 -22.34 -2.29
C CYS A 56 30.85 -22.20 -3.65
N GLY A 57 30.99 -20.98 -4.20
CA GLY A 57 31.56 -20.71 -5.51
C GLY A 57 30.73 -21.23 -6.69
N VAL A 58 29.43 -21.49 -6.46
CA VAL A 58 28.48 -21.96 -7.49
C VAL A 58 27.83 -20.77 -8.23
N VAL A 59 27.74 -19.62 -7.57
CA VAL A 59 27.16 -18.38 -8.10
C VAL A 59 28.21 -17.28 -8.07
N ASP A 60 28.34 -16.53 -9.16
CA ASP A 60 29.19 -15.34 -9.21
C ASP A 60 28.55 -14.19 -8.41
N VAL A 61 29.36 -13.44 -7.66
CA VAL A 61 28.90 -12.27 -6.87
C VAL A 61 28.11 -11.27 -7.74
N THR A 62 28.55 -11.06 -8.99
CA THR A 62 27.88 -10.17 -9.94
C THR A 62 26.49 -10.65 -10.34
N GLU A 63 26.25 -11.97 -10.34
CA GLU A 63 24.95 -12.56 -10.65
C GLU A 63 23.98 -12.45 -9.46
N GLU A 64 24.48 -12.55 -8.22
CA GLU A 64 23.69 -12.26 -7.01
C GLU A 64 23.19 -10.81 -7.03
N GLU A 65 24.09 -9.84 -7.27
CA GLU A 65 23.71 -8.44 -7.37
C GLU A 65 22.68 -8.18 -8.48
N ARG A 66 22.83 -8.86 -9.63
CA ARG A 66 21.87 -8.76 -10.74
C ARG A 66 20.49 -9.25 -10.31
N ARG A 67 20.41 -10.37 -9.60
CA ARG A 67 19.15 -10.94 -9.09
C ARG A 67 18.52 -10.05 -8.02
N GLU A 68 19.30 -9.46 -7.11
CA GLU A 68 18.77 -8.52 -6.13
C GLU A 68 18.21 -7.26 -6.79
N LYS A 69 18.92 -6.68 -7.78
CA LYS A 69 18.42 -5.54 -8.56
C LYS A 69 17.13 -5.86 -9.31
N GLU A 70 17.04 -7.04 -9.91
CA GLU A 70 15.82 -7.49 -10.59
C GLU A 70 14.64 -7.63 -9.61
N ARG A 71 14.88 -8.18 -8.42
CA ARG A 71 13.88 -8.29 -7.36
C ARG A 71 13.44 -6.91 -6.86
N ALA A 72 14.36 -5.96 -6.69
CA ALA A 72 14.05 -4.57 -6.32
C ALA A 72 13.18 -3.88 -7.38
N ARG A 73 13.56 -3.98 -8.66
CA ARG A 73 12.79 -3.41 -9.79
C ARG A 73 11.34 -3.95 -9.82
N ARG A 74 11.16 -5.26 -9.61
CA ARG A 74 9.82 -5.87 -9.59
C ARG A 74 8.95 -5.36 -8.44
N ARG A 75 9.55 -5.04 -7.28
CA ARG A 75 8.80 -4.42 -6.17
C ARG A 75 8.38 -2.99 -6.52
N GLU A 76 9.28 -2.21 -7.11
CA GLU A 76 9.00 -0.85 -7.55
C GLU A 76 7.88 -0.82 -8.61
N GLU A 77 7.95 -1.70 -9.62
CA GLU A 77 6.89 -1.86 -10.63
C GLU A 77 5.55 -2.20 -9.98
N LYS A 78 5.53 -3.11 -9.00
CA LYS A 78 4.31 -3.47 -8.27
C LYS A 78 3.75 -2.31 -7.44
N ARG A 79 4.61 -1.50 -6.82
CA ARG A 79 4.21 -0.27 -6.10
C ARG A 79 3.61 0.74 -7.07
N LYS A 80 4.26 0.99 -8.22
CA LYS A 80 3.74 1.89 -9.27
C LYS A 80 2.38 1.44 -9.80
N LEU A 81 2.21 0.15 -10.07
CA LEU A 81 0.93 -0.40 -10.53
C LEU A 81 -0.18 -0.21 -9.49
N LYS A 82 0.11 -0.45 -8.21
CA LYS A 82 -0.86 -0.18 -7.13
C LYS A 82 -1.25 1.30 -7.05
N ARG A 83 -0.29 2.21 -7.22
CA ARG A 83 -0.56 3.65 -7.23
C ARG A 83 -1.47 4.05 -8.39
N LEU A 84 -1.17 3.57 -9.60
CA LEU A 84 -2.02 3.82 -10.78
C LEU A 84 -3.43 3.24 -10.62
N GLN A 85 -3.58 2.09 -9.96
CA GLN A 85 -4.90 1.52 -9.67
C GLN A 85 -5.70 2.40 -8.70
N ARG A 86 -5.07 2.92 -7.65
CA ARG A 86 -5.72 3.86 -6.72
C ARG A 86 -6.10 5.18 -7.40
N GLU A 87 -5.21 5.74 -8.23
CA GLU A 87 -5.51 6.95 -9.00
C GLU A 87 -6.70 6.74 -9.96
N ALA A 88 -6.79 5.57 -10.60
CA ALA A 88 -7.92 5.24 -11.47
C ALA A 88 -9.23 5.04 -10.69
N GLU A 89 -9.19 4.37 -9.54
CA GLU A 89 -10.36 4.19 -8.68
C GLU A 89 -10.86 5.53 -8.09
N ALA A 90 -9.94 6.42 -7.71
CA ALA A 90 -10.27 7.76 -7.23
C ALA A 90 -10.93 8.61 -8.33
N ALA A 91 -10.38 8.59 -9.55
CA ALA A 91 -10.97 9.29 -10.69
C ALA A 91 -12.35 8.74 -11.08
N GLU A 92 -12.58 7.44 -10.96
CA GLU A 92 -13.90 6.83 -11.19
C GLU A 92 -14.90 7.24 -10.09
N ALA A 93 -14.47 7.31 -8.83
CA ALA A 93 -15.30 7.80 -7.73
C ALA A 93 -15.66 9.29 -7.89
N GLU A 94 -14.70 10.13 -8.28
CA GLU A 94 -14.95 11.56 -8.55
C GLU A 94 -15.93 11.76 -9.73
N ALA A 95 -15.78 10.97 -10.80
CA ALA A 95 -16.71 11.01 -11.93
C ALA A 95 -18.12 10.54 -11.56
N ALA A 96 -18.25 9.54 -10.69
CA ALA A 96 -19.53 9.07 -10.18
C ALA A 96 -20.20 10.13 -9.28
N GLU A 97 -19.43 10.77 -8.39
CA GLU A 97 -19.92 11.86 -7.53
C GLU A 97 -20.36 13.08 -8.36
N ALA A 98 -19.61 13.43 -9.40
CA ALA A 98 -19.99 14.51 -10.33
C ALA A 98 -21.30 14.19 -11.06
N SER A 99 -21.49 12.95 -11.51
CA SER A 99 -22.73 12.50 -12.16
C SER A 99 -23.93 12.47 -11.20
N GLU A 100 -23.72 12.14 -9.92
CA GLU A 100 -24.78 12.15 -8.90
C GLU A 100 -25.17 13.59 -8.52
N LYS A 101 -24.19 14.50 -8.40
CA LYS A 101 -24.43 15.94 -8.20
C LYS A 101 -25.17 16.57 -9.39
N GLU A 102 -24.82 16.21 -10.63
CA GLU A 102 -25.53 16.69 -11.82
C GLU A 102 -26.98 16.15 -11.87
N GLY A 103 -27.20 14.88 -11.50
CA GLY A 103 -28.55 14.31 -11.37
C GLY A 103 -29.40 14.97 -10.29
N ALA A 104 -28.82 15.27 -9.12
CA ALA A 104 -29.50 15.96 -8.02
C ALA A 104 -29.86 17.41 -8.37
N GLN A 105 -29.03 18.12 -9.13
CA GLN A 105 -29.35 19.46 -9.63
C GLN A 105 -30.50 19.46 -10.65
N VAL A 106 -30.61 18.42 -11.47
CA VAL A 106 -31.72 18.27 -12.42
C VAL A 106 -33.04 17.96 -11.69
N GLU A 107 -33.03 17.15 -10.63
CA GLU A 107 -34.23 16.93 -9.79
C GLU A 107 -34.65 18.20 -9.02
N GLU A 108 -33.70 19.01 -8.54
CA GLU A 108 -34.01 20.28 -7.85
C GLU A 108 -34.58 21.35 -8.81
N GLU A 109 -34.19 21.35 -10.09
CA GLU A 109 -34.79 22.21 -11.12
C GLU A 109 -36.18 21.73 -11.57
N GLU A 110 -36.48 20.43 -11.53
CA GLU A 110 -37.83 19.92 -11.80
C GLU A 110 -38.80 20.20 -10.63
N GLU A 111 -38.37 20.09 -9.37
CA GLU A 111 -39.21 20.45 -8.21
C GLU A 111 -39.53 21.95 -8.14
N ARG A 112 -38.66 22.84 -8.64
CA ARG A 112 -38.96 24.29 -8.70
C ARG A 112 -39.92 24.68 -9.82
N LYS A 113 -40.24 23.78 -10.74
CA LYS A 113 -41.17 24.06 -11.85
C LYS A 113 -42.63 23.82 -11.48
N ASP A 114 -42.88 23.11 -10.38
CA ASP A 114 -44.23 22.79 -9.88
C ASP A 114 -44.70 23.69 -8.71
N VAL A 115 -43.93 24.72 -8.32
CA VAL A 115 -44.28 25.68 -7.24
C VAL A 115 -44.41 27.13 -7.77
N LEU A 116 -45.01 27.31 -8.94
CA LEU A 116 -45.33 28.64 -9.51
C LEU A 116 -46.82 28.79 -9.83
N ASP A 117 -47.68 28.37 -8.90
CA ASP A 117 -49.09 28.79 -8.89
C ASP A 117 -49.62 28.83 -7.44
N GLU A 118 -49.23 29.87 -6.69
CA GLU A 118 -50.03 30.47 -5.61
C GLU A 118 -49.32 31.75 -5.10
N GLU A 119 -49.77 32.90 -5.58
CA GLU A 119 -49.52 34.21 -4.95
C GLU A 119 -50.17 34.22 -3.56
N ASP A 120 -49.45 34.66 -2.51
CA ASP A 120 -50.06 35.57 -1.55
C ASP A 120 -49.05 36.44 -0.78
N GLU A 121 -49.53 37.63 -0.47
CA GLU A 121 -48.87 38.84 0.00
C GLU A 121 -48.19 38.72 1.38
N MET A 122 -46.98 39.29 1.55
CA MET A 122 -46.62 40.03 2.77
C MET A 122 -45.55 41.10 2.50
N GLU A 123 -46.01 42.35 2.49
CA GLU A 123 -45.20 43.56 2.55
C GLU A 123 -45.03 44.01 4.01
N GLY A 124 -43.81 44.40 4.40
CA GLY A 124 -43.59 45.42 5.44
C GLY A 124 -42.54 45.13 6.52
N GLY A 125 -41.47 45.96 6.58
CA GLY A 125 -40.77 46.25 7.84
C GLY A 125 -39.27 46.52 7.76
N VAL A 126 -38.89 47.80 7.71
CA VAL A 126 -37.54 48.39 7.66
C VAL A 126 -36.71 48.15 8.94
N GLY A 127 -35.40 47.90 8.80
CA GLY A 127 -34.39 47.97 9.86
C GLY A 127 -32.99 48.29 9.29
N ASP A 128 -32.48 49.47 9.62
CA ASP A 128 -31.26 50.12 9.10
C ASP A 128 -29.99 49.67 9.85
N GLY A 129 -28.89 49.46 9.11
CA GLY A 129 -27.49 49.65 9.54
C GLY A 129 -26.83 48.64 10.51
N ASP A 130 -25.98 47.76 10.00
CA ASP A 130 -24.51 47.90 10.05
C ASP A 130 -23.84 46.66 9.42
N VAL A 131 -22.82 46.92 8.60
CA VAL A 131 -22.12 45.96 7.74
C VAL A 131 -20.89 45.46 8.49
N THR A 132 -20.84 44.17 8.83
CA THR A 132 -19.64 43.31 8.76
C THR A 132 -20.05 41.86 9.00
N MET A 133 -20.54 41.18 7.97
CA MET A 133 -20.39 39.72 7.90
C MET A 133 -18.98 39.49 7.36
N ASP A 134 -18.07 39.06 8.24
CA ASP A 134 -16.69 38.75 7.90
C ASP A 134 -16.74 37.60 6.87
N ASP A 135 -16.41 37.90 5.61
CA ASP A 135 -16.11 36.95 4.51
C ASP A 135 -14.87 36.11 4.86
N ARG A 136 -14.96 35.31 5.92
CA ARG A 136 -14.03 34.22 6.18
C ARG A 136 -14.61 33.02 5.48
N GLY A 137 -14.26 32.96 4.20
CA GLY A 137 -14.79 32.04 3.22
C GLY A 137 -14.81 30.60 3.69
N ASP A 138 -15.64 29.84 2.98
CA ASP A 138 -15.50 28.40 2.85
C ASP A 138 -14.03 28.08 2.65
N VAL A 139 -13.38 27.68 3.74
CA VAL A 139 -12.16 26.91 3.64
C VAL A 139 -12.68 25.57 3.19
N GLU A 140 -12.72 25.38 1.87
CA GLU A 140 -12.58 24.07 1.28
C GLU A 140 -11.47 23.41 2.09
N TYR A 141 -11.81 22.39 2.88
CA TYR A 141 -10.82 21.40 3.28
C TYR A 141 -10.48 20.71 1.96
N GLY A 142 -9.67 21.40 1.16
CA GLY A 142 -9.04 20.86 -0.02
C GLY A 142 -8.43 19.57 0.45
N ASP A 143 -8.92 18.50 -0.18
CA ASP A 143 -8.39 17.16 -0.20
C ASP A 143 -7.09 17.11 0.59
N VAL A 144 -7.19 16.73 1.87
CA VAL A 144 -6.01 16.34 2.60
C VAL A 144 -5.56 15.12 1.82
N VAL A 145 -4.64 15.36 0.87
CA VAL A 145 -3.83 14.32 0.28
C VAL A 145 -3.33 13.61 1.53
N ASP A 146 -3.81 12.39 1.77
CA ASP A 146 -3.30 11.52 2.80
C ASP A 146 -1.81 11.30 2.45
N GLU A 147 -0.97 12.25 2.83
CA GLU A 147 0.49 12.19 2.86
C GLU A 147 0.91 11.47 4.14
N ASP A 148 0.26 10.34 4.43
CA ASP A 148 0.54 9.43 5.53
C ASP A 148 -0.15 8.12 5.06
N GLU A 149 0.45 6.94 4.88
CA GLU A 149 1.47 6.28 5.68
C GLU A 149 2.07 5.16 4.79
N ASP A 150 3.08 5.45 3.96
CA ASP A 150 3.92 4.35 3.48
C ASP A 150 4.88 4.01 4.64
N GLU A 151 4.62 2.85 5.23
CA GLU A 151 5.37 2.15 6.28
C GLU A 151 6.88 2.48 6.31
N PRO A 152 7.52 2.50 7.49
CA PRO A 152 8.93 2.87 7.61
C PRO A 152 9.79 2.05 6.64
N ASP A 153 10.41 2.75 5.71
CA ASP A 153 11.48 2.23 4.89
C ASP A 153 12.63 1.88 5.85
N ASN A 154 12.81 0.60 6.15
CA ASN A 154 14.06 0.12 6.76
C ASN A 154 15.16 0.11 5.69
N ASP A 155 15.34 1.23 5.01
CA ASP A 155 16.51 1.50 4.20
C ASP A 155 17.56 2.12 5.13
N ASP A 156 18.52 1.27 5.48
CA ASP A 156 19.92 1.64 5.67
C ASP A 156 20.24 2.70 6.76
N GLN A 157 19.98 2.37 8.03
CA GLN A 157 20.72 3.03 9.11
C GLN A 157 22.11 2.41 9.27
N GLY A 158 23.03 2.93 8.46
CA GLY A 158 24.33 3.36 8.94
C GLY A 158 25.34 2.27 9.23
N LEU A 159 26.24 2.09 8.27
CA LEU A 159 27.66 1.84 8.54
C LEU A 159 28.18 2.89 9.54
N GLY A 160 27.96 2.65 10.83
CA GLY A 160 28.66 3.34 11.90
C GLY A 160 30.08 2.79 11.95
N GLN A 161 31.01 3.55 11.39
CA GLN A 161 32.41 3.55 11.81
C GLN A 161 32.45 3.49 13.34
N ASP A 162 32.87 2.36 13.89
CA ASP A 162 33.53 2.40 15.19
C ASP A 162 35.00 2.67 14.87
N ASP A 163 35.31 3.97 14.91
CA ASP A 163 36.67 4.46 14.92
C ASP A 163 37.42 3.77 16.06
N SER A 164 38.62 3.33 15.73
CA SER A 164 39.68 3.05 16.69
C SER A 164 39.76 4.13 17.77
N ASP A 165 39.68 3.73 19.04
CA ASP A 165 40.50 4.28 20.12
C ASP A 165 40.51 3.32 21.33
N GLU A 166 41.75 2.98 21.74
CA GLU A 166 42.25 2.13 22.86
C GLU A 166 42.22 0.59 22.78
#